data_AF-A0A0Q9UCY9-F1
#
_entry.id   AF-A0A0Q9UCY9-F1
#
_cell.length_a   1.000
_cell.length_b   1.000
_cell.length_c   1.000
_cell.angle_alpha   90.00
_cell.angle_beta   90.00
_cell.angle_gamma   90.00
#
_symmetry.space_group_name_H-M   'P 1'
#
loop_
_entity.id
_entity.type
_entity.pdbx_description
1 polymer ?
#
loop_
_entity_poly.entity_id
_entity_poly.type
_entity_poly.pdbx_seq_one_letter_code
_entity_poly.pdbx_strand_id
1 'polypeptide(L)'
;MPIVFVHGVAVRDEDPTLARATRAFGEVPWPTIEAHLREHVAPAVSDDPTGVPIMRIYWGDLGAHFAFGGRSLVSRPLDLPEAAEDAAGAVAEAADELVDDVIPEPRRIRRLRGAATSLRRPLEDFVPVFLGDVLTYVSTRGSAEAPGPIVERVLAGLDAAAFAAESRDEPLVVLTHSMGGQIVYDLVTHFLPRMPEHRGIRIDYWCAAASQVGLFEELGLFLESAPDRGPGPAAHPPREHLGGWWNVWDHADLLSFRAEGIVEGVDDSAFFAAGSLATDHYRYLANADFYRALAGRVRASIGRPDRH
;
A
#
# COMPACT_ATOMS: atom_id res chain seq x y z
N MET A 1 -8.70 -0.58 21.50
CA MET A 1 -7.45 -0.38 20.77
C MET A 1 -7.76 -0.83 19.38
N PRO A 2 -8.14 0.09 18.51
CA PRO A 2 -8.32 -0.21 17.13
C PRO A 2 -6.95 -0.36 16.49
N ILE A 3 -6.81 -1.38 15.66
CA ILE A 3 -5.76 -1.42 14.66
C ILE A 3 -6.41 -1.08 13.34
N VAL A 4 -5.92 -0.04 12.68
CA VAL A 4 -6.43 0.40 11.38
C VAL A 4 -5.44 -0.02 10.30
N PHE A 5 -5.94 -0.61 9.23
CA PHE A 5 -5.21 -0.85 8.00
C PHE A 5 -5.72 0.05 6.88
N VAL A 6 -4.84 0.86 6.30
CA VAL A 6 -5.12 1.64 5.09
C VAL A 6 -4.30 1.06 3.94
N HIS A 7 -4.98 0.51 2.95
CA HIS A 7 -4.32 -0.20 1.85
C HIS A 7 -3.70 0.76 0.82
N GLY A 8 -2.88 0.18 -0.05
CA GLY A 8 -2.22 0.87 -1.16
C GLY A 8 -3.09 1.04 -2.41
N VAL A 9 -2.47 1.48 -3.50
CA VAL A 9 -3.14 1.60 -4.80
C VAL A 9 -3.61 0.26 -5.35
N ALA A 10 -4.43 0.32 -6.40
CA ALA A 10 -4.84 -0.82 -7.22
C ALA A 10 -5.61 -1.93 -6.50
N VAL A 11 -5.91 -1.77 -5.21
CA VAL A 11 -6.83 -2.66 -4.50
C VAL A 11 -8.25 -2.36 -4.97
N ARG A 12 -8.91 -3.35 -5.55
CA ARG A 12 -10.22 -3.21 -6.22
C ARG A 12 -11.16 -4.36 -5.88
N ASP A 13 -11.75 -4.32 -4.70
CA ASP A 13 -12.69 -5.37 -4.25
C ASP A 13 -13.98 -5.41 -5.11
N GLU A 14 -14.30 -4.31 -5.79
CA GLU A 14 -15.49 -4.06 -6.60
C GLU A 14 -15.34 -4.40 -8.08
N ASP A 15 -14.11 -4.45 -8.62
CA ASP A 15 -13.80 -4.86 -10.00
C ASP A 15 -13.09 -6.22 -10.01
N PRO A 16 -13.82 -7.34 -10.23
CA PRO A 16 -13.23 -8.67 -10.23
C PRO A 16 -12.14 -8.89 -11.29
N THR A 17 -12.17 -8.13 -12.39
CA THR A 17 -11.18 -8.25 -13.45
C THR A 17 -9.88 -7.59 -13.03
N LEU A 18 -9.97 -6.38 -12.49
CA LEU A 18 -8.80 -5.68 -11.99
C LEU A 18 -8.22 -6.35 -10.74
N ALA A 19 -9.08 -6.82 -9.82
CA ALA A 19 -8.69 -7.62 -8.67
C ALA A 19 -7.92 -8.89 -9.06
N ARG A 20 -8.31 -9.56 -10.16
CA ARG A 20 -7.58 -10.74 -10.67
C ARG A 20 -6.21 -10.36 -11.21
N ALA A 21 -6.11 -9.24 -11.92
CA ALA A 21 -4.84 -8.75 -12.46
C ALA A 21 -3.87 -8.36 -11.33
N THR A 22 -4.36 -7.71 -10.27
CA THR A 22 -3.54 -7.28 -9.12
C THR A 22 -3.10 -8.44 -8.24
N ARG A 23 -3.91 -9.49 -8.09
CA ARG A 23 -3.49 -10.75 -7.44
C ARG A 23 -2.28 -11.39 -8.09
N ALA A 24 -2.11 -11.26 -9.41
CA ALA A 24 -0.92 -11.77 -10.10
C ALA A 24 0.38 -11.07 -9.63
N PHE A 25 0.27 -9.94 -8.93
CA PHE A 25 1.38 -9.20 -8.32
C PHE A 25 1.58 -9.49 -6.84
N GLY A 26 0.92 -10.51 -6.30
CA GLY A 26 1.10 -10.92 -4.92
C GLY A 26 0.34 -10.08 -3.90
N GLU A 27 -0.75 -9.43 -4.31
CA GLU A 27 -1.69 -8.79 -3.38
C GLU A 27 -2.07 -9.77 -2.26
N VAL A 28 -1.91 -9.33 -1.01
CA VAL A 28 -2.23 -10.13 0.16
C VAL A 28 -3.69 -9.90 0.54
N PRO A 29 -4.54 -10.95 0.57
CA PRO A 29 -5.94 -10.80 0.93
C PRO A 29 -6.11 -10.20 2.32
N TRP A 30 -7.11 -9.34 2.49
CA TRP A 30 -7.44 -8.73 3.79
C TRP A 30 -7.53 -9.74 4.94
N PRO A 31 -8.21 -10.91 4.81
CA PRO A 31 -8.28 -11.87 5.91
C PRO A 31 -6.91 -12.37 6.40
N THR A 32 -5.90 -12.43 5.52
CA THR A 32 -4.53 -12.81 5.89
C THR A 32 -3.85 -11.70 6.69
N ILE A 33 -4.00 -10.45 6.26
CA ILE A 33 -3.47 -9.27 6.98
C ILE A 33 -4.13 -9.17 8.36
N GLU A 34 -5.46 -9.28 8.41
CA GLU A 34 -6.24 -9.25 9.64
C GLU A 34 -5.80 -10.35 10.61
N ALA A 35 -5.60 -11.57 10.13
CA ALA A 35 -5.12 -12.69 10.95
C ALA A 35 -3.76 -12.41 11.57
N HIS A 36 -2.80 -11.86 10.81
CA HIS A 36 -1.49 -11.51 11.35
C HIS A 36 -1.54 -10.34 12.34
N LEU A 37 -2.34 -9.31 12.07
CA LEU A 37 -2.57 -8.21 13.01
C LEU A 37 -3.18 -8.73 14.32
N ARG A 38 -4.17 -9.63 14.21
CA ARG A 38 -4.82 -10.29 15.35
C ARG A 38 -3.85 -11.13 16.17
N GLU A 39 -3.03 -11.93 15.50
CA GLU A 39 -2.13 -12.88 16.16
C GLU A 39 -0.93 -12.18 16.80
N HIS A 40 -0.34 -11.18 16.15
CA HIS A 40 0.95 -10.64 16.55
C HIS A 40 0.87 -9.22 17.14
N VAL A 41 0.03 -8.35 16.57
CA VAL A 41 0.00 -6.92 16.95
C VAL A 41 -1.05 -6.66 18.04
N ALA A 42 -2.24 -7.25 17.96
CA ALA A 42 -3.27 -7.08 18.97
C ALA A 42 -2.79 -7.40 20.41
N PRO A 43 -1.91 -8.39 20.66
CA PRO A 43 -1.32 -8.63 21.99
C PRO A 43 -0.24 -7.64 22.44
N ALA A 44 0.37 -6.88 21.52
CA ALA A 44 1.23 -5.74 21.91
C ALA A 44 0.42 -4.53 22.35
N VAL A 45 -0.82 -4.52 21.88
CA VAL A 45 -1.76 -3.45 21.99
C VAL A 45 -2.56 -3.74 23.28
N SER A 46 -3.52 -4.67 23.31
CA SER A 46 -4.46 -4.89 24.44
C SER A 46 -4.21 -6.17 25.26
N ASP A 47 -4.66 -6.15 26.52
CA ASP A 47 -4.74 -7.34 27.39
C ASP A 47 -5.92 -8.27 27.00
N ASP A 48 -6.85 -7.79 26.16
CA ASP A 48 -7.86 -8.59 25.46
C ASP A 48 -7.64 -8.51 23.93
N PRO A 49 -6.68 -9.28 23.37
CA PRO A 49 -6.35 -9.22 21.94
C PRO A 49 -7.51 -9.69 21.04
N THR A 50 -8.38 -10.55 21.56
CA THR A 50 -9.54 -11.05 20.83
C THR A 50 -10.63 -10.00 20.65
N GLY A 51 -10.78 -9.09 21.62
CA GLY A 51 -11.74 -7.99 21.57
C GLY A 51 -11.26 -6.73 20.84
N VAL A 52 -10.00 -6.69 20.38
CA VAL A 52 -9.43 -5.55 19.64
C VAL A 52 -10.15 -5.33 18.30
N PRO A 53 -10.76 -4.16 18.03
CA PRO A 53 -11.27 -3.86 16.69
C PRO A 53 -10.11 -3.81 15.69
N ILE A 54 -10.21 -4.55 14.58
CA ILE A 54 -9.24 -4.46 13.48
C ILE A 54 -10.03 -4.02 12.25
N MET A 55 -9.70 -2.84 11.74
CA MET A 55 -10.51 -2.14 10.74
C MET A 55 -9.69 -1.95 9.47
N ARG A 56 -10.22 -2.38 8.33
CA ARG A 56 -9.71 -1.99 7.01
C ARG A 56 -10.47 -0.76 6.55
N ILE A 57 -9.74 0.33 6.30
CA ILE A 57 -10.29 1.48 5.59
C ILE A 57 -10.04 1.26 4.11
N TYR A 58 -11.09 0.88 3.40
CA TYR A 58 -11.06 0.68 1.96
C TYR A 58 -11.44 1.95 1.22
N TRP A 59 -10.59 2.37 0.28
CA TRP A 59 -10.78 3.57 -0.55
C TRP A 59 -10.64 3.27 -2.05
N GLY A 60 -10.34 2.02 -2.43
CA GLY A 60 -10.04 1.63 -3.81
C GLY A 60 -11.13 1.98 -4.83
N ASP A 61 -12.39 2.04 -4.39
CA ASP A 61 -13.55 2.43 -5.19
C ASP A 61 -13.53 3.91 -5.62
N LEU A 62 -12.80 4.75 -4.89
CA LEU A 62 -12.59 6.17 -5.19
C LEU A 62 -11.33 6.44 -6.00
N GLY A 63 -10.54 5.39 -6.28
CA GLY A 63 -9.33 5.49 -7.07
C GLY A 63 -9.63 5.81 -8.55
N ALA A 64 -8.58 5.75 -9.37
CA ALA A 64 -8.74 5.92 -10.80
C ALA A 64 -9.59 4.80 -11.41
N HIS A 65 -10.42 5.23 -12.37
CA HIS A 65 -11.27 4.37 -13.19
C HIS A 65 -10.90 4.55 -14.66
N PHE A 66 -10.83 3.44 -15.41
CA PHE A 66 -10.63 3.53 -16.85
C PHE A 66 -11.95 3.90 -17.55
N ALA A 67 -12.08 5.17 -17.95
CA ALA A 67 -13.25 5.67 -18.68
C ALA A 67 -13.61 4.86 -19.95
N PHE A 68 -12.62 4.19 -20.56
CA PHE A 68 -12.78 3.36 -21.76
C PHE A 68 -12.53 1.86 -21.49
N GLY A 69 -12.78 1.39 -20.26
CA GLY A 69 -12.67 -0.04 -19.93
C GLY A 69 -11.26 -0.62 -20.10
N GLY A 70 -10.23 0.22 -19.97
CA GLY A 70 -8.83 -0.17 -20.10
C GLY A 70 -8.37 -0.44 -21.53
N ARG A 71 -9.10 0.01 -22.57
CA ARG A 71 -8.69 -0.11 -23.98
C ARG A 71 -7.34 0.53 -24.33
N SER A 72 -6.81 1.40 -23.47
CA SER A 72 -5.45 1.93 -23.60
C SER A 72 -4.36 0.93 -23.22
N LEU A 73 -4.70 -0.15 -22.52
CA LEU A 73 -3.77 -1.18 -22.07
C LEU A 73 -3.52 -2.18 -23.20
N VAL A 74 -2.27 -2.29 -23.64
CA VAL A 74 -1.86 -3.17 -24.75
C VAL A 74 -2.11 -4.65 -24.43
N SER A 75 -2.13 -4.99 -23.14
CA SER A 75 -2.48 -6.30 -22.58
C SER A 75 -3.94 -6.70 -22.82
N ARG A 76 -4.86 -5.73 -22.96
CA ARG A 76 -6.29 -6.00 -23.16
C ARG A 76 -6.59 -6.20 -24.65
N PRO A 77 -7.27 -7.30 -25.03
CA PRO A 77 -7.64 -7.50 -26.42
C PRO A 77 -8.53 -6.37 -26.92
N LEU A 78 -8.22 -5.83 -28.10
CA LEU A 78 -9.15 -5.00 -28.87
C LEU A 78 -10.22 -5.93 -29.43
N ASP A 79 -11.33 -6.12 -28.71
CA ASP A 79 -12.55 -6.85 -29.12
C ASP A 79 -12.33 -7.81 -30.30
N LEU A 80 -11.67 -8.95 -30.06
CA LEU A 80 -11.59 -10.02 -31.05
C LEU A 80 -12.87 -10.86 -30.95
N PRO A 81 -13.54 -11.21 -32.05
CA PRO A 81 -14.66 -12.15 -32.03
C PRO A 81 -14.22 -13.45 -31.35
N GLU A 82 -15.07 -14.07 -30.51
CA GLU A 82 -14.79 -15.34 -29.78
C GLU A 82 -14.13 -16.42 -30.66
N ALA A 83 -14.45 -16.45 -31.96
CA ALA A 83 -13.86 -17.36 -32.95
C ALA A 83 -12.34 -17.21 -33.16
N ALA A 84 -11.72 -16.10 -32.77
CA ALA A 84 -10.28 -15.87 -32.89
C ALA A 84 -9.47 -16.41 -31.70
N GLU A 85 -10.09 -16.59 -30.53
CA GLU A 85 -9.44 -17.18 -29.35
C GLU A 85 -9.19 -18.68 -29.54
N ASP A 86 -10.17 -19.41 -30.09
CA ASP A 86 -10.03 -20.83 -30.43
C ASP A 86 -8.95 -21.07 -31.50
N ALA A 87 -8.84 -20.17 -32.47
CA ALA A 87 -7.81 -20.25 -33.51
C ALA A 87 -6.40 -19.96 -32.98
N ALA A 88 -6.25 -19.04 -32.02
CA ALA A 88 -4.96 -18.72 -31.42
C ALA A 88 -4.48 -19.82 -30.45
N GLY A 89 -5.39 -20.44 -29.70
CA GLY A 89 -5.09 -21.60 -28.83
C GLY A 89 -4.63 -22.82 -29.63
N ALA A 90 -5.32 -23.14 -30.72
CA ALA A 90 -4.97 -24.27 -31.60
C ALA A 90 -3.59 -24.09 -32.29
N VAL A 91 -3.22 -22.85 -32.62
CA VAL A 91 -1.89 -22.54 -33.21
C VAL A 91 -0.77 -22.61 -32.16
N ALA A 92 -1.07 -22.30 -30.89
CA ALA A 92 -0.12 -22.41 -29.80
C ALA A 92 0.14 -23.87 -29.39
N GLU A 93 -0.89 -24.72 -29.31
CA GLU A 93 -0.75 -26.16 -29.04
C GLU A 93 -0.04 -26.89 -30.18
N ALA A 94 -0.38 -26.59 -31.44
CA ALA A 94 0.31 -27.18 -32.59
C ALA A 94 1.78 -26.76 -32.68
N ALA A 95 2.17 -25.62 -32.09
CA ALA A 95 3.55 -25.17 -32.03
C ALA A 95 4.38 -25.87 -30.93
N ASP A 96 3.72 -26.41 -29.90
CA ASP A 96 4.35 -27.16 -28.80
C ASP A 96 4.52 -28.66 -29.15
N GLU A 97 3.63 -29.24 -29.97
CA GLU A 97 3.77 -30.63 -30.47
C GLU A 97 4.87 -30.82 -31.52
N LEU A 98 5.39 -29.74 -32.12
CA LEU A 98 6.43 -29.79 -33.17
C LEU A 98 7.87 -29.69 -32.62
N VAL A 99 8.10 -30.10 -31.37
CA VAL A 99 9.44 -30.12 -30.77
C VAL A 99 9.90 -31.56 -30.49
N ASP A 100 10.17 -32.29 -31.57
CA ASP A 100 11.22 -33.31 -31.55
C ASP A 100 12.03 -33.24 -32.85
N ASP A 101 13.34 -33.30 -32.66
CA ASP A 101 14.45 -33.39 -33.62
C ASP A 101 15.02 -32.16 -34.38
N VAL A 102 16.33 -31.99 -34.16
CA VAL A 102 17.39 -31.19 -34.83
C VAL A 102 17.43 -29.67 -34.59
N ILE A 103 18.53 -29.21 -33.95
CA ILE A 103 18.73 -27.84 -33.41
C ILE A 103 19.67 -26.99 -34.29
N PRO A 104 19.27 -25.76 -34.64
CA PRO A 104 20.22 -24.63 -34.69
C PRO A 104 19.80 -23.41 -33.81
N GLU A 105 20.71 -22.45 -33.70
CA GLU A 105 20.77 -21.30 -32.76
C GLU A 105 19.65 -20.21 -32.68
N PRO A 106 18.60 -20.08 -33.52
CA PRO A 106 17.69 -18.91 -33.42
C PRO A 106 16.79 -18.85 -32.17
N ARG A 107 16.78 -19.90 -31.33
CA ARG A 107 15.82 -20.06 -30.22
C ARG A 107 16.12 -19.21 -28.97
N ARG A 108 17.34 -18.69 -28.79
CA ARG A 108 17.66 -17.81 -27.64
C ARG A 108 16.88 -16.49 -27.69
N ILE A 109 16.78 -15.88 -28.86
CA ILE A 109 16.08 -14.59 -29.05
C ILE A 109 14.57 -14.75 -28.87
N ARG A 110 13.98 -15.87 -29.34
CA ARG A 110 12.55 -16.14 -29.20
C ARG A 110 12.15 -16.49 -27.75
N ARG A 111 12.98 -17.25 -27.02
CA ARG A 111 12.76 -17.49 -25.58
C ARG A 111 12.92 -16.22 -24.74
N LEU A 112 13.90 -15.37 -25.06
CA LEU A 112 14.06 -14.06 -24.42
C LEU A 112 12.87 -13.13 -24.70
N ARG A 113 12.33 -13.12 -25.92
CA ARG A 113 11.11 -12.36 -26.26
C ARG A 113 9.87 -12.91 -25.56
N GLY A 114 9.72 -14.23 -25.46
CA GLY A 114 8.62 -14.86 -24.73
C GLY A 114 8.66 -14.52 -23.24
N ALA A 115 9.82 -14.69 -22.59
CA ALA A 115 10.02 -14.31 -21.18
C ALA A 115 9.81 -12.80 -20.93
N ALA A 116 10.30 -11.94 -21.83
CA ALA A 116 10.09 -10.49 -21.74
C ALA A 116 8.61 -10.09 -21.92
N THR A 117 7.86 -10.78 -22.80
CA THR A 117 6.43 -10.49 -23.02
C THR A 117 5.57 -10.96 -21.84
N SER A 118 5.92 -12.11 -21.24
CA SER A 118 5.22 -12.63 -20.05
C SER A 118 5.46 -11.79 -18.79
N LEU A 119 6.64 -11.15 -18.66
CA LEU A 119 6.93 -10.22 -17.57
C LEU A 119 6.29 -8.83 -17.79
N ARG A 120 6.10 -8.45 -19.06
CA ARG A 120 5.56 -7.15 -19.47
C ARG A 120 4.06 -7.00 -19.26
N ARG A 121 3.27 -8.06 -19.50
CA ARG A 121 1.81 -8.01 -19.41
C ARG A 121 1.29 -7.69 -18.00
N PRO A 122 1.77 -8.31 -16.92
CA PRO A 122 1.38 -7.91 -15.58
C PRO A 122 1.73 -6.44 -15.36
N LEU A 123 2.99 -6.03 -15.55
CA LEU A 123 3.47 -4.67 -15.27
C LEU A 123 2.64 -3.59 -15.99
N GLU A 124 2.20 -3.87 -17.22
CA GLU A 124 1.33 -3.00 -18.02
C GLU A 124 -0.07 -2.81 -17.42
N ASP A 125 -0.59 -3.76 -16.63
CA ASP A 125 -1.89 -3.63 -15.97
C ASP A 125 -1.80 -2.91 -14.61
N PHE A 126 -0.69 -3.07 -13.88
CA PHE A 126 -0.50 -2.45 -12.56
C PHE A 126 -0.11 -0.98 -12.66
N VAL A 127 0.90 -0.65 -13.48
CA VAL A 127 1.48 0.71 -13.54
C VAL A 127 0.42 1.79 -13.84
N PRO A 128 -0.49 1.60 -14.80
CA PRO A 128 -1.50 2.61 -15.11
C PRO A 128 -2.52 2.81 -13.99
N VAL A 129 -2.86 1.76 -13.23
CA VAL A 129 -3.74 1.88 -12.06
C VAL A 129 -3.01 2.57 -10.92
N PHE A 130 -1.77 2.17 -10.66
CA PHE A 130 -0.90 2.81 -9.66
C PHE A 130 -0.79 4.32 -9.93
N LEU A 131 -0.40 4.68 -11.15
CA LEU A 131 -0.24 6.08 -11.53
C LEU A 131 -1.59 6.80 -11.53
N GLY A 132 -2.65 6.14 -11.98
CA GLY A 132 -4.01 6.68 -11.94
C GLY A 132 -4.44 7.03 -10.52
N ASP A 133 -4.25 6.12 -9.56
CA ASP A 133 -4.62 6.33 -8.16
C ASP A 133 -3.85 7.48 -7.53
N VAL A 134 -2.53 7.51 -7.77
CA VAL A 134 -1.67 8.62 -7.33
C VAL A 134 -2.16 9.95 -7.89
N LEU A 135 -2.40 10.03 -9.20
CA LEU A 135 -2.86 11.26 -9.85
C LEU A 135 -4.26 11.67 -9.38
N THR A 136 -5.16 10.69 -9.19
CA THR A 136 -6.51 10.92 -8.68
C THR A 136 -6.44 11.49 -7.27
N TYR A 137 -5.67 10.87 -6.39
CA TYR A 137 -5.49 11.37 -5.03
C TYR A 137 -4.91 12.79 -5.02
N VAL A 138 -3.76 13.01 -5.67
CA VAL A 138 -3.09 14.33 -5.67
C VAL A 138 -3.99 15.43 -6.25
N SER A 139 -4.76 15.12 -7.31
CA SER A 139 -5.65 16.11 -7.96
C SER A 139 -6.97 16.34 -7.24
N THR A 140 -7.43 15.40 -6.40
CA THR A 140 -8.77 15.45 -5.79
C THR A 140 -8.77 15.49 -4.26
N ARG A 141 -7.62 15.33 -3.58
CA ARG A 141 -7.51 15.33 -2.10
C ARG A 141 -8.05 16.60 -1.42
N GLY A 142 -8.19 17.70 -2.15
CA GLY A 142 -8.81 18.93 -1.66
C GLY A 142 -7.95 19.67 -0.62
N SER A 143 -8.62 20.43 0.25
CA SER A 143 -8.03 21.17 1.38
C SER A 143 -8.79 20.85 2.67
N ALA A 144 -8.31 21.30 3.83
CA ALA A 144 -9.00 21.11 5.10
C ALA A 144 -10.46 21.63 5.11
N GLU A 145 -10.77 22.68 4.34
CA GLU A 145 -12.12 23.25 4.25
C GLU A 145 -13.04 22.49 3.29
N ALA A 146 -12.46 21.75 2.35
CA ALA A 146 -13.17 20.98 1.33
C ALA A 146 -12.35 19.71 1.01
N PRO A 147 -12.30 18.74 1.95
CA PRO A 147 -11.51 17.53 1.76
C PRO A 147 -12.05 16.70 0.61
N GLY A 148 -11.15 16.01 -0.08
CA GLY A 148 -11.49 15.10 -1.17
C GLY A 148 -12.16 13.82 -0.67
N PRO A 149 -12.86 13.07 -1.56
CA PRO A 149 -13.59 11.87 -1.16
C PRO A 149 -12.73 10.80 -0.46
N ILE A 150 -11.47 10.61 -0.92
CA ILE A 150 -10.54 9.66 -0.29
C ILE A 150 -10.19 10.13 1.12
N VAL A 151 -9.90 11.42 1.29
CA VAL A 151 -9.57 12.02 2.59
C VAL A 151 -10.75 11.89 3.55
N GLU A 152 -11.95 12.27 3.12
CA GLU A 152 -13.19 12.13 3.91
C GLU A 152 -13.42 10.69 4.37
N ARG A 153 -13.20 9.71 3.48
CA ARG A 153 -13.35 8.30 3.81
C ARG A 153 -12.37 7.83 4.88
N VAL A 154 -11.10 8.23 4.75
CA VAL A 154 -10.09 7.83 5.72
C VAL A 154 -10.28 8.54 7.06
N LEU A 155 -10.66 9.83 7.06
CA LEU A 155 -11.04 10.55 8.27
C LEU A 155 -12.20 9.87 9.00
N ALA A 156 -13.30 9.55 8.31
CA ALA A 156 -14.45 8.89 8.91
C ALA A 156 -14.10 7.52 9.52
N GLY A 157 -13.23 6.74 8.85
CA GLY A 157 -12.73 5.49 9.39
C GLY A 157 -11.84 5.66 10.63
N LEU A 158 -10.98 6.70 10.62
CA LEU A 158 -10.13 7.04 11.75
C LEU A 158 -10.91 7.62 12.94
N ASP A 159 -12.00 8.36 12.73
CA ASP A 159 -12.89 8.81 13.81
C ASP A 159 -13.55 7.62 14.51
N ALA A 160 -14.08 6.68 13.72
CA ALA A 160 -14.69 5.46 14.27
C ALA A 160 -13.66 4.64 15.06
N ALA A 161 -12.43 4.57 14.57
CA ALA A 161 -11.32 3.96 15.29
C ALA A 161 -10.99 4.74 16.57
N ALA A 162 -10.76 6.05 16.49
CA ALA A 162 -10.44 6.90 17.64
C ALA A 162 -11.49 6.80 18.75
N PHE A 163 -12.78 6.78 18.39
CA PHE A 163 -13.86 6.55 19.35
C PHE A 163 -13.76 5.17 20.04
N ALA A 164 -13.45 4.11 19.29
CA ALA A 164 -13.22 2.77 19.85
C ALA A 164 -11.93 2.66 20.68
N ALA A 165 -10.94 3.53 20.42
CA ALA A 165 -9.72 3.68 21.19
C ALA A 165 -10.02 4.35 22.55
N GLU A 166 -10.68 5.50 22.50
CA GLU A 166 -11.05 6.30 23.68
C GLU A 166 -11.99 5.54 24.63
N SER A 167 -13.04 4.90 24.10
CA SER A 167 -14.01 4.15 24.91
C SER A 167 -13.42 2.96 25.67
N ARG A 168 -12.20 2.55 25.31
CA ARG A 168 -11.48 1.45 25.95
C ARG A 168 -10.26 1.91 26.76
N ASP A 169 -9.87 3.18 26.68
CA ASP A 169 -8.61 3.74 27.25
C ASP A 169 -7.36 3.05 26.69
N GLU A 170 -7.25 3.09 25.36
CA GLU A 170 -6.51 2.09 24.61
C GLU A 170 -5.93 2.76 23.34
N PRO A 171 -4.62 2.67 23.01
CA PRO A 171 -4.01 3.37 21.87
C PRO A 171 -4.57 3.01 20.49
N LEU A 172 -4.45 3.96 19.56
CA LEU A 172 -4.73 3.78 18.12
C LEU A 172 -3.44 3.47 17.34
N VAL A 173 -3.40 2.28 16.74
CA VAL A 173 -2.30 1.86 15.85
C VAL A 173 -2.76 1.86 14.41
N VAL A 174 -1.98 2.47 13.53
CA VAL A 174 -2.26 2.52 12.09
C VAL A 174 -1.15 1.80 11.33
N LEU A 175 -1.52 0.84 10.49
CA LEU A 175 -0.67 0.22 9.49
C LEU A 175 -1.13 0.71 8.11
N THR A 176 -0.23 1.32 7.35
CA THR A 176 -0.49 1.68 5.96
C THR A 176 0.40 0.87 5.04
N HIS A 177 -0.10 0.54 3.86
CA HIS A 177 0.71 -0.02 2.77
C HIS A 177 0.74 0.93 1.58
N SER A 178 1.90 1.10 0.95
CA SER A 178 2.05 1.88 -0.29
C SER A 178 1.43 3.28 -0.16
N MET A 179 0.51 3.65 -1.05
CA MET A 179 -0.14 4.97 -1.05
C MET A 179 -1.02 5.26 0.16
N GLY A 180 -1.42 4.23 0.94
CA GLY A 180 -2.03 4.48 2.25
C GLY A 180 -1.14 5.36 3.13
N GLY A 181 0.18 5.27 2.98
CA GLY A 181 1.14 6.09 3.72
C GLY A 181 1.08 7.56 3.34
N GLN A 182 0.94 7.90 2.06
CA GLN A 182 0.77 9.30 1.64
C GLN A 182 -0.53 9.90 2.16
N ILE A 183 -1.62 9.12 2.12
CA ILE A 183 -2.92 9.57 2.63
C ILE A 183 -2.78 9.90 4.12
N VAL A 184 -2.24 8.98 4.92
CA VAL A 184 -2.05 9.23 6.36
C VAL A 184 -1.08 10.37 6.63
N TYR A 185 -0.02 10.53 5.84
CA TYR A 185 0.91 11.66 6.00
C TYR A 185 0.23 13.03 5.77
N ASP A 186 -0.50 13.21 4.68
CA ASP A 186 -1.29 14.43 4.42
C ASP A 186 -2.32 14.64 5.56
N LEU A 187 -2.94 13.56 6.08
CA LEU A 187 -3.88 13.68 7.21
C LEU A 187 -3.22 14.25 8.48
N VAL A 188 -2.11 13.67 8.92
CA VAL A 188 -1.47 14.07 10.18
C VAL A 188 -0.71 15.40 10.08
N THR A 189 -0.32 15.83 8.89
CA THR A 189 0.41 17.08 8.66
C THR A 189 -0.49 18.25 8.24
N HIS A 190 -1.46 18.01 7.36
CA HIS A 190 -2.31 19.06 6.79
C HIS A 190 -3.70 19.10 7.44
N PHE A 191 -4.45 18.00 7.34
CA PHE A 191 -5.89 17.99 7.63
C PHE A 191 -6.21 18.04 9.12
N LEU A 192 -5.71 17.08 9.92
CA LEU A 192 -6.02 17.00 11.35
C LEU A 192 -5.67 18.29 12.13
N PRO A 193 -4.51 18.95 11.89
CA PRO A 193 -4.21 20.23 12.54
C PRO A 193 -5.20 21.36 12.24
N ARG A 194 -5.96 21.25 11.14
CA ARG A 194 -6.86 22.30 10.62
C ARG A 194 -8.35 21.96 10.77
N MET A 195 -8.68 20.73 11.15
CA MET A 195 -10.06 20.26 11.27
C MET A 195 -10.42 19.96 12.74
N PRO A 196 -10.91 20.96 13.51
CA PRO A 196 -11.17 20.83 14.94
C PRO A 196 -12.19 19.75 15.31
N GLU A 197 -13.11 19.42 14.41
CA GLU A 197 -14.08 18.32 14.53
C GLU A 197 -13.42 16.94 14.65
N HIS A 198 -12.20 16.78 14.15
CA HIS A 198 -11.43 15.53 14.16
C HIS A 198 -10.36 15.50 15.27
N ARG A 199 -10.40 16.43 16.24
CA ARG A 199 -9.40 16.53 17.33
C ARG A 199 -9.28 15.29 18.21
N GLY A 200 -10.28 14.40 18.20
CA GLY A 200 -10.21 13.10 18.88
C GLY A 200 -9.24 12.12 18.21
N ILE A 201 -8.86 12.35 16.95
CA ILE A 201 -7.93 11.48 16.23
C ILE A 201 -6.49 11.80 16.65
N ARG A 202 -5.89 10.84 17.35
CA ARG A 202 -4.46 10.74 17.63
C ARG A 202 -4.00 9.34 17.25
N ILE A 203 -3.07 9.24 16.31
CA ILE A 203 -2.41 7.98 15.97
C ILE A 203 -1.23 7.79 16.93
N ASP A 204 -1.35 6.90 17.89
CA ASP A 204 -0.29 6.67 18.87
C ASP A 204 0.94 5.99 18.24
N TYR A 205 0.71 5.09 17.27
CA TYR A 205 1.79 4.49 16.51
C TYR A 205 1.38 4.24 15.05
N TRP A 206 2.20 4.73 14.11
CA TRP A 206 2.00 4.53 12.68
C TRP A 206 3.13 3.68 12.09
N CYS A 207 2.77 2.63 11.37
CA CYS A 207 3.68 1.89 10.50
C CYS A 207 3.38 2.20 9.03
N ALA A 208 4.33 2.84 8.35
CA ALA A 208 4.30 3.10 6.92
C ALA A 208 5.07 2.00 6.17
N ALA A 209 4.36 0.98 5.69
CA ALA A 209 4.98 -0.14 4.99
C ALA A 209 5.00 0.06 3.48
N ALA A 210 6.17 -0.16 2.88
CA ALA A 210 6.37 -0.05 1.44
C ALA A 210 5.91 1.32 0.89
N SER A 211 6.08 2.39 1.67
CA SER A 211 5.48 3.68 1.37
C SER A 211 6.37 4.56 0.49
N GLN A 212 5.75 5.48 -0.22
CA GLN A 212 6.39 6.54 -1.00
C GLN A 212 6.48 7.87 -0.23
N VAL A 213 6.31 7.88 1.10
CA VAL A 213 6.25 9.13 1.89
C VAL A 213 7.51 9.97 1.72
N GLY A 214 8.69 9.38 1.89
CA GLY A 214 9.95 10.13 1.72
C GLY A 214 10.12 10.69 0.31
N LEU A 215 9.79 9.91 -0.73
CA LEU A 215 9.84 10.40 -2.12
C LEU A 215 8.86 11.55 -2.36
N PHE A 216 7.63 11.45 -1.85
CA PHE A 216 6.62 12.50 -2.05
C PHE A 216 7.01 13.81 -1.36
N GLU A 217 7.60 13.73 -0.16
CA GLU A 217 8.11 14.94 0.52
C GLU A 217 9.31 15.51 -0.23
N GLU A 218 10.26 14.67 -0.70
CA GLU A 218 11.42 15.11 -1.49
C GLU A 218 11.01 15.79 -2.81
N LEU A 219 9.94 15.32 -3.44
CA LEU A 219 9.39 15.90 -4.68
C LEU A 219 8.43 17.08 -4.43
N GLY A 220 8.15 17.43 -3.18
CA GLY A 220 7.25 18.54 -2.84
C GLY A 220 5.78 18.27 -3.15
N LEU A 221 5.33 17.01 -3.03
CA LEU A 221 4.00 16.57 -3.44
C LEU A 221 2.94 16.61 -2.33
N PHE A 222 3.32 16.76 -1.06
CA PHE A 222 2.33 16.92 0.03
C PHE A 222 1.87 18.36 0.17
N LEU A 223 0.72 18.54 0.83
CA LEU A 223 0.13 19.87 1.02
C LEU A 223 1.00 20.77 1.93
N GLU A 224 1.74 20.16 2.86
CA GLU A 224 2.69 20.87 3.75
C GLU A 224 4.15 20.81 3.28
N SER A 225 4.43 20.16 2.13
CA SER A 225 5.80 20.13 1.64
C SER A 225 6.29 21.53 1.31
N ALA A 226 7.54 21.82 1.67
CA ALA A 226 8.17 23.12 1.43
C ALA A 226 9.44 22.92 0.58
N PRO A 227 9.33 22.71 -0.75
CA PRO A 227 10.48 22.36 -1.58
C PRO A 227 11.59 23.43 -1.61
N ASP A 228 11.23 24.69 -1.30
CA ASP A 228 12.19 25.81 -1.24
C ASP A 228 12.93 25.94 0.11
N ARG A 229 12.61 25.09 1.11
CA ARG A 229 13.17 25.07 2.48
C ARG A 229 14.68 24.79 2.52
N GLY A 230 15.25 24.24 1.46
CA GLY A 230 16.63 23.75 1.44
C GLY A 230 16.75 22.33 2.02
N PRO A 231 17.98 21.79 2.16
CA PRO A 231 18.24 20.36 2.33
C PRO A 231 17.97 19.79 3.74
N GLY A 232 17.32 20.56 4.61
CA GLY A 232 17.01 20.10 5.97
C GLY A 232 15.76 19.21 5.99
N PRO A 233 15.72 18.16 6.83
CA PRO A 233 14.57 17.27 6.91
C PRO A 233 13.30 18.06 7.28
N ALA A 234 12.14 17.69 6.75
CA ALA A 234 10.84 18.20 7.16
C ALA A 234 10.59 17.96 8.65
N ALA A 235 9.79 18.82 9.27
CA ALA A 235 9.43 18.63 10.68
C ALA A 235 8.59 17.36 10.83
N HIS A 236 8.78 16.63 11.93
CA HIS A 236 7.90 15.52 12.28
C HIS A 236 6.44 16.03 12.39
N PRO A 237 5.43 15.24 11.97
CA PRO A 237 4.04 15.61 12.15
C PRO A 237 3.71 16.00 13.61
N PRO A 238 2.77 16.93 13.84
CA PRO A 238 2.43 17.39 15.18
C PRO A 238 2.16 16.23 16.16
N ARG A 239 2.83 16.25 17.32
CA ARG A 239 2.72 15.20 18.37
C ARG A 239 1.34 15.06 18.98
N GLU A 240 0.47 16.04 18.73
CA GLU A 240 -0.95 15.98 19.08
C GLU A 240 -1.70 14.93 18.23
N HIS A 241 -1.29 14.72 16.97
CA HIS A 241 -1.92 13.80 16.03
C HIS A 241 -1.10 12.54 15.74
N LEU A 242 0.22 12.56 15.95
CA LEU A 242 1.09 11.40 15.71
C LEU A 242 2.12 11.21 16.83
N GLY A 243 2.07 10.06 17.49
CA GLY A 243 2.99 9.67 18.56
C GLY A 243 4.33 9.16 18.04
N GLY A 244 4.35 7.92 17.57
CA GLY A 244 5.51 7.26 16.97
C GLY A 244 5.26 6.88 15.49
N TRP A 245 6.34 6.83 14.71
CA TRP A 245 6.30 6.47 13.31
C TRP A 245 7.45 5.54 12.95
N TRP A 246 7.10 4.36 12.43
CA TRP A 246 8.01 3.44 11.77
C TRP A 246 7.78 3.43 10.25
N ASN A 247 8.78 3.83 9.48
CA ASN A 247 8.83 3.63 8.04
C ASN A 247 9.63 2.37 7.70
N VAL A 248 9.03 1.45 6.93
CA VAL A 248 9.68 0.20 6.53
C VAL A 248 9.72 0.06 5.02
N TRP A 249 10.89 -0.29 4.51
CA TRP A 249 11.23 -0.38 3.09
C TRP A 249 12.09 -1.61 2.80
N ASP A 250 12.26 -1.97 1.53
CA ASP A 250 13.12 -3.07 1.07
C ASP A 250 13.89 -2.60 -0.16
N HIS A 251 15.17 -2.93 -0.25
CA HIS A 251 16.01 -2.64 -1.41
C HIS A 251 15.49 -3.27 -2.71
N ALA A 252 14.76 -4.39 -2.60
CA ALA A 252 14.16 -5.06 -3.74
C ALA A 252 12.80 -4.48 -4.15
N ASP A 253 12.17 -3.67 -3.28
CA ASP A 253 10.90 -3.02 -3.57
C ASP A 253 11.11 -1.64 -4.18
N LEU A 254 10.92 -1.57 -5.50
CA LEU A 254 11.05 -0.35 -6.31
C LEU A 254 10.05 0.76 -5.96
N LEU A 255 9.03 0.46 -5.17
CA LEU A 255 7.99 1.40 -4.75
C LEU A 255 8.10 1.76 -3.26
N SER A 256 9.09 1.24 -2.54
CA SER A 256 9.36 1.62 -1.16
C SER A 256 10.51 2.62 -1.07
N PHE A 257 10.37 3.63 -0.22
CA PHE A 257 11.35 4.70 -0.06
C PHE A 257 11.67 4.93 1.41
N ARG A 258 12.91 5.36 1.67
CA ARG A 258 13.33 5.82 2.99
C ARG A 258 12.67 7.16 3.30
N ALA A 259 12.36 7.37 4.57
CA ALA A 259 11.97 8.66 5.14
C ALA A 259 13.08 9.24 6.04
N GLU A 260 14.07 8.42 6.46
CA GLU A 260 15.27 8.90 7.16
C GLU A 260 15.98 10.00 6.37
N GLY A 261 16.31 11.10 7.05
CA GLY A 261 16.94 12.27 6.43
C GLY A 261 15.99 13.16 5.63
N ILE A 262 14.76 12.71 5.37
CA ILE A 262 13.71 13.50 4.73
C ILE A 262 12.73 14.06 5.76
N VAL A 263 12.36 13.29 6.80
CA VAL A 263 11.52 13.76 7.90
C VAL A 263 12.21 13.50 9.24
N GLU A 264 12.14 14.47 10.15
CA GLU A 264 12.75 14.36 11.47
C GLU A 264 12.10 13.26 12.33
N GLY A 265 12.92 12.50 13.07
CA GLY A 265 12.45 11.61 14.14
C GLY A 265 11.74 10.33 13.70
N VAL A 266 11.79 9.97 12.42
CA VAL A 266 11.24 8.71 11.90
C VAL A 266 12.14 7.53 12.30
N ASP A 267 11.54 6.47 12.86
CA ASP A 267 12.20 5.15 12.93
C ASP A 267 12.14 4.55 11.53
N ASP A 268 13.28 4.37 10.88
CA ASP A 268 13.37 3.98 9.48
C ASP A 268 14.25 2.73 9.36
N SER A 269 13.70 1.65 8.79
CA SER A 269 14.44 0.40 8.72
C SER A 269 14.12 -0.44 7.50
N ALA A 270 15.15 -1.09 6.95
CA ALA A 270 14.97 -2.14 5.97
C ALA A 270 14.26 -3.36 6.57
N PHE A 271 13.34 -3.96 5.83
CA PHE A 271 12.79 -5.28 6.11
C PHE A 271 12.99 -6.15 4.87
N PHE A 272 13.93 -7.10 4.95
CA PHE A 272 14.24 -7.98 3.83
C PHE A 272 13.26 -9.16 3.79
N ALA A 273 12.29 -9.10 2.88
CA ALA A 273 11.35 -10.19 2.67
C ALA A 273 11.86 -11.12 1.56
N ALA A 274 12.88 -11.94 1.84
CA ALA A 274 13.57 -12.85 0.88
C ALA A 274 12.79 -13.17 -0.42
N GLY A 275 13.14 -12.53 -1.55
CA GLY A 275 12.28 -12.50 -2.75
C GLY A 275 12.86 -12.04 -4.09
N SER A 276 11.97 -11.62 -5.02
CA SER A 276 12.30 -11.19 -6.40
C SER A 276 11.56 -9.90 -6.81
N LEU A 277 12.26 -9.01 -7.53
CA LEU A 277 11.99 -7.58 -7.81
C LEU A 277 10.54 -7.13 -8.13
N ALA A 278 9.66 -8.00 -8.62
CA ALA A 278 8.30 -7.62 -9.06
C ALA A 278 7.19 -7.99 -8.06
N THR A 279 7.44 -8.95 -7.16
CA THR A 279 6.48 -9.43 -6.16
C THR A 279 6.70 -8.84 -4.77
N ASP A 280 7.83 -8.15 -4.57
CA ASP A 280 8.34 -7.82 -3.24
C ASP A 280 7.53 -6.72 -2.52
N HIS A 281 6.83 -5.86 -3.26
CA HIS A 281 6.04 -4.75 -2.70
C HIS A 281 4.96 -5.16 -1.70
N TYR A 282 4.32 -6.32 -1.91
CA TYR A 282 3.26 -6.84 -1.03
C TYR A 282 3.79 -7.81 0.04
N ARG A 283 5.06 -8.22 -0.01
CA ARG A 283 5.57 -9.33 0.81
C ARG A 283 5.69 -9.03 2.28
N TYR A 284 5.85 -7.76 2.65
CA TYR A 284 5.77 -7.32 4.04
C TYR A 284 4.48 -7.85 4.68
N LEU A 285 3.36 -7.70 3.98
CA LEU A 285 2.03 -8.02 4.48
C LEU A 285 1.76 -9.52 4.59
N ALA A 286 2.52 -10.36 3.88
CA ALA A 286 2.42 -11.81 3.95
C ALA A 286 3.35 -12.42 5.02
N ASN A 287 4.27 -11.64 5.59
CA ASN A 287 5.33 -12.18 6.44
C ASN A 287 5.03 -11.94 7.93
N ALA A 288 4.83 -13.01 8.70
CA ALA A 288 4.60 -12.95 10.14
C ALA A 288 5.68 -12.17 10.91
N ASP A 289 6.95 -12.23 10.49
CA ASP A 289 8.06 -11.53 11.16
C ASP A 289 7.94 -10.01 11.06
N PHE A 290 7.32 -9.50 9.98
CA PHE A 290 7.01 -8.08 9.86
C PHE A 290 6.06 -7.64 10.98
N TYR A 291 5.00 -8.40 11.23
CA TYR A 291 4.03 -8.10 12.27
C TYR A 291 4.59 -8.30 13.69
N ARG A 292 5.49 -9.27 13.89
CA ARG A 292 6.23 -9.41 15.16
C ARG A 292 7.13 -8.21 15.42
N ALA A 293 7.81 -7.71 14.39
CA ALA A 293 8.63 -6.50 14.48
C ALA A 293 7.77 -5.26 14.77
N LEU A 294 6.61 -5.13 14.12
CA LEU A 294 5.62 -4.09 14.43
C LEU A 294 5.18 -4.17 15.90
N ALA A 295 4.83 -5.36 16.37
CA ALA A 295 4.39 -5.58 17.75
C ALA A 295 5.46 -5.16 18.78
N GLY A 296 6.73 -5.50 18.56
CA GLY A 296 7.82 -5.09 19.46
C GLY A 296 7.99 -3.56 19.51
N ARG A 297 7.91 -2.91 18.35
CA ARG A 297 7.96 -1.45 18.23
C ARG A 297 6.79 -0.74 18.90
N VAL A 298 5.59 -1.28 18.71
CA VAL A 298 4.40 -0.80 19.39
C VAL A 298 4.63 -0.87 20.90
N ARG A 299 4.97 -2.03 21.48
CA ARG A 299 5.24 -2.17 22.94
C ARG A 299 6.24 -1.13 23.45
N ALA A 300 7.34 -0.96 22.74
CA ALA A 300 8.38 0.01 23.10
C ALA A 300 7.87 1.46 23.08
N SER A 301 7.01 1.81 22.11
CA SER A 301 6.48 3.17 21.96
C SER A 301 5.37 3.52 22.95
N ILE A 302 4.46 2.57 23.25
CA ILE A 302 3.34 2.79 24.18
C ILE A 302 3.69 2.46 25.65
N GLY A 303 4.92 2.02 25.94
CA GLY A 303 5.43 1.90 27.31
C GLY A 303 4.89 0.69 28.09
N ARG A 304 4.42 -0.37 27.43
CA ARG A 304 4.07 -1.65 28.08
C ARG A 304 5.34 -2.49 28.25
N PRO A 305 5.79 -2.84 29.48
CA PRO A 305 6.95 -3.70 29.66
C PRO A 305 6.70 -5.11 29.11
N ASP A 306 7.70 -5.69 28.44
CA ASP A 306 7.67 -7.06 27.94
C ASP A 306 7.40 -8.03 29.10
N ARG A 307 6.35 -8.85 28.97
CA ARG A 307 6.10 -9.97 29.88
C ARG A 307 6.71 -11.23 29.26
N HIS A 308 7.85 -11.64 29.81
CA HIS A 308 8.52 -12.92 29.57
C HIS A 308 7.62 -14.12 29.90
#